data_AF-A0A1I7F246-F1
#
_entry.id   AF-A0A1I7F246-F1
#
_cell.length_a   1.000
_cell.length_b   1.000
_cell.length_c   1.000
_cell.angle_alpha   90.00
_cell.angle_beta   90.00
_cell.angle_gamma   90.00
#
_symmetry.space_group_name_H-M   'P 1'
#
loop_
_entity.id
_entity.type
_entity.pdbx_description
1 polymer ?
#
loop_
_entity_poly.entity_id
_entity_poly.type
_entity_poly.pdbx_seq_one_letter_code
_entity_poly.pdbx_strand_id
1 'polypeptide(L)'
;MKSKNKNKTYLKAVRYYEEGKFDEAIKLCDECISENLKNSSALNLKGLILYIKGDLENARNQWKINSDQNDNSLAKNYLFDSVKDMDRYKIFMEAKRDIKDIKIDEAIRKLMLCRESDYNSINVNLALSDCYFKKGDYSNSSAYLKKVLELDSNNVSAKKIAKNLQEYGDIKITTNSAGKGYIKYVISGALVVCLCVVAGFTVKAVKSNIDSKKNKVEDVNITVENTEEDNENTENQASEEKKVKEKGNDSVDKGENKVENKINFSELSNLINEKNYDKVYDELQKITQPDKLTGQEKTIYYNGKQLLEDKGAEYFYETGYELYSNKAYEQANNEFVKGYTYGKNSYLYPHLIFYTAASYEALGNVNEAIKYYEQYYNEFSNSDYIEEVTYKLAILNKSVNIDLAKKYAEELREKYPSSMYNNNVISNLIDSVN
;
A
#
# COMPACT_ATOMS: atom_id res chain seq x y z
N MET A 1 -7.56 1.85 36.65
CA MET A 1 -6.12 1.48 36.54
C MET A 1 -5.78 0.45 35.45
N LYS A 2 -6.69 -0.46 35.04
CA LYS A 2 -6.40 -1.51 34.04
C LYS A 2 -6.17 -1.02 32.59
N SER A 3 -6.80 0.05 32.10
CA SER A 3 -6.61 0.48 30.69
C SER A 3 -5.30 1.24 30.44
N LYS A 4 -4.77 1.97 31.43
CA LYS A 4 -3.47 2.67 31.33
C LYS A 4 -2.28 1.70 31.18
N ASN A 5 -2.39 0.47 31.68
CA ASN A 5 -1.31 -0.51 31.64
C ASN A 5 -1.25 -1.29 30.31
N LYS A 6 -2.40 -1.50 29.64
CA LYS A 6 -2.49 -2.22 28.35
C LYS A 6 -1.66 -1.58 27.24
N ASN A 7 -1.70 -0.23 27.17
CA ASN A 7 -0.91 0.50 26.19
C ASN A 7 0.60 0.43 26.53
N LYS A 8 0.96 0.28 27.82
CA LYS A 8 2.36 0.24 28.27
C LYS A 8 3.07 -1.05 27.86
N THR A 9 2.43 -2.21 27.99
CA THR A 9 3.04 -3.50 27.59
C THR A 9 3.28 -3.55 26.08
N TYR A 10 2.29 -3.16 25.28
CA TYR A 10 2.43 -3.08 23.83
C TYR A 10 3.51 -2.08 23.40
N LEU A 11 3.52 -0.85 23.97
CA LEU A 11 4.57 0.13 23.66
C LEU A 11 5.99 -0.38 24.02
N LYS A 12 6.10 -1.20 25.07
CA LYS A 12 7.37 -1.86 25.41
C LYS A 12 7.75 -2.94 24.40
N ALA A 13 6.78 -3.68 23.86
CA ALA A 13 7.00 -4.63 22.77
C ALA A 13 7.52 -3.91 21.51
N VAL A 14 6.88 -2.79 21.14
CA VAL A 14 7.33 -1.94 20.02
C VAL A 14 8.76 -1.45 20.24
N ARG A 15 9.10 -0.97 21.43
CA ARG A 15 10.46 -0.54 21.74
C ARG A 15 11.48 -1.67 21.61
N TYR A 16 11.14 -2.89 22.05
CA TYR A 16 12.03 -4.04 21.86
C TYR A 16 12.17 -4.43 20.40
N TYR A 17 11.11 -4.36 19.62
CA TYR A 17 11.17 -4.49 18.17
C TYR A 17 12.12 -3.45 17.54
N GLU A 18 11.99 -2.18 17.90
CA GLU A 18 12.88 -1.09 17.44
C GLU A 18 14.34 -1.25 17.89
N GLU A 19 14.59 -1.97 18.98
CA GLU A 19 15.94 -2.30 19.47
C GLU A 19 16.50 -3.60 18.83
N GLY A 20 15.73 -4.27 17.96
CA GLY A 20 16.08 -5.57 17.37
C GLY A 20 16.02 -6.74 18.36
N LYS A 21 15.37 -6.55 19.52
CA LYS A 21 15.18 -7.56 20.57
C LYS A 21 13.89 -8.33 20.33
N PHE A 22 13.89 -9.11 19.25
CA PHE A 22 12.69 -9.73 18.72
C PHE A 22 12.06 -10.77 19.66
N ASP A 23 12.86 -11.54 20.41
CA ASP A 23 12.32 -12.56 21.31
C ASP A 23 11.59 -11.91 22.50
N GLU A 24 12.14 -10.83 23.04
CA GLU A 24 11.50 -10.04 24.09
C GLU A 24 10.27 -9.30 23.59
N ALA A 25 10.28 -8.81 22.34
CA ALA A 25 9.12 -8.20 21.71
C ALA A 25 7.98 -9.22 21.54
N ILE A 26 8.28 -10.42 21.00
CA ILE A 26 7.30 -11.52 20.85
C ILE A 26 6.70 -11.90 22.20
N LYS A 27 7.51 -12.05 23.25
CA LYS A 27 7.01 -12.41 24.59
C LYS A 27 6.00 -11.39 25.12
N LEU A 28 6.23 -10.09 24.89
CA LEU A 28 5.29 -9.04 25.29
C LEU A 28 4.05 -8.99 24.39
N CYS A 29 4.19 -9.32 23.10
CA CYS A 29 3.03 -9.53 22.23
C CYS A 29 2.16 -10.69 22.73
N ASP A 30 2.77 -11.81 23.14
CA ASP A 30 2.06 -12.97 23.68
C ASP A 30 1.31 -12.63 24.98
N GLU A 31 1.92 -11.83 25.86
CA GLU A 31 1.25 -11.30 27.05
C GLU A 31 0.02 -10.44 26.65
N CYS A 32 0.19 -9.53 25.68
CA CYS A 32 -0.88 -8.69 25.16
C CYS A 32 -2.04 -9.47 24.52
N ILE A 33 -1.74 -10.57 23.82
CA ILE A 33 -2.71 -11.45 23.16
C ILE A 33 -3.40 -12.35 24.20
N SER A 34 -2.67 -12.84 25.20
CA SER A 34 -3.23 -13.67 26.28
C SER A 34 -4.25 -12.91 27.13
N GLU A 35 -4.03 -11.61 27.34
CA GLU A 35 -5.01 -10.73 28.00
C GLU A 35 -6.24 -10.42 27.13
N ASN A 36 -6.06 -10.36 25.81
CA ASN A 36 -7.11 -10.12 24.85
C ASN A 36 -6.75 -10.73 23.48
N LEU A 37 -7.41 -11.84 23.14
CA LEU A 37 -7.16 -12.56 21.87
C LEU A 37 -7.42 -11.69 20.63
N LYS A 38 -8.19 -10.59 20.79
CA LYS A 38 -8.49 -9.60 19.74
C LYS A 38 -7.53 -8.40 19.73
N ASN A 39 -6.37 -8.49 20.38
CA ASN A 39 -5.38 -7.41 20.38
C ASN A 39 -4.73 -7.24 19.01
N SER A 40 -5.38 -6.47 18.13
CA SER A 40 -4.99 -6.29 16.73
C SER A 40 -3.55 -5.81 16.56
N SER A 41 -3.11 -4.83 17.36
CA SER A 41 -1.77 -4.28 17.27
C SER A 41 -0.69 -5.30 17.65
N ALA A 42 -0.92 -6.09 18.71
CA ALA A 42 0.01 -7.13 19.14
C ALA A 42 0.10 -8.29 18.13
N LEU A 43 -1.04 -8.70 17.54
CA LEU A 43 -1.08 -9.72 16.48
C LEU A 43 -0.28 -9.27 15.25
N ASN A 44 -0.47 -8.03 14.80
CA ASN A 44 0.25 -7.49 13.65
C ASN A 44 1.76 -7.38 13.91
N LEU A 45 2.16 -6.84 15.06
CA LEU A 45 3.58 -6.72 15.41
C LEU A 45 4.25 -8.10 15.51
N LYS A 46 3.60 -9.07 16.16
CA LYS A 46 4.12 -10.44 16.26
C LYS A 46 4.25 -11.08 14.88
N GLY A 47 3.24 -10.93 14.02
CA GLY A 47 3.27 -11.44 12.64
C GLY A 47 4.44 -10.86 11.84
N LEU A 48 4.66 -9.54 11.93
CA LEU A 48 5.77 -8.86 11.24
C LEU A 48 7.15 -9.36 11.73
N ILE A 49 7.32 -9.53 13.04
CA ILE A 49 8.58 -10.05 13.59
C ILE A 49 8.85 -11.47 13.08
N LEU A 50 7.83 -12.34 13.11
CA LEU A 50 7.94 -13.72 12.62
C LEU A 50 8.28 -13.74 11.12
N TYR A 51 7.64 -12.88 10.33
CA TYR A 51 7.89 -12.73 8.90
C TYR A 51 9.34 -12.34 8.57
N ILE A 52 9.88 -11.32 9.27
CA ILE A 52 11.27 -10.88 9.12
C ILE A 52 12.26 -12.00 9.55
N LYS A 53 11.89 -12.78 10.58
CA LYS A 53 12.66 -13.95 11.04
C LYS A 53 12.55 -15.17 10.11
N GLY A 54 11.69 -15.14 9.11
CA GLY A 54 11.48 -16.22 8.14
C GLY A 54 10.42 -17.25 8.52
N ASP A 55 9.73 -17.08 9.64
CA ASP A 55 8.64 -17.95 10.10
C ASP A 55 7.31 -17.52 9.45
N LEU A 56 7.17 -17.87 8.17
CA LEU A 56 6.05 -17.43 7.33
C LEU A 56 4.71 -18.00 7.81
N GLU A 57 4.70 -19.27 8.21
CA GLU A 57 3.49 -19.96 8.64
C GLU A 57 2.92 -19.29 9.90
N ASN A 58 3.75 -19.10 10.94
CA ASN A 58 3.26 -18.48 12.16
C ASN A 58 2.95 -16.99 11.97
N ALA A 59 3.67 -16.29 11.10
CA ALA A 59 3.34 -14.91 10.72
C ALA A 59 1.92 -14.82 10.12
N ARG A 60 1.64 -15.64 9.10
CA ARG A 60 0.32 -15.72 8.45
C ARG A 60 -0.76 -16.14 9.43
N ASN A 61 -0.48 -17.05 10.38
CA ASN A 61 -1.44 -17.42 11.42
C ASN A 61 -1.85 -16.22 12.29
N GLN A 62 -0.91 -15.33 12.67
CA GLN A 62 -1.26 -14.13 13.43
C GLN A 62 -2.15 -13.17 12.62
N TRP A 63 -1.81 -12.95 11.35
CA TRP A 63 -2.58 -12.08 10.48
C TRP A 63 -3.96 -12.66 10.15
N LYS A 64 -4.06 -13.98 9.99
CA LYS A 64 -5.35 -14.67 9.81
C LYS A 64 -6.27 -14.47 11.01
N ILE A 65 -5.76 -14.67 12.23
CA ILE A 65 -6.54 -14.39 13.44
C ILE A 65 -7.00 -12.92 13.47
N ASN A 66 -6.12 -11.98 13.13
CA ASN A 66 -6.46 -10.56 13.16
C ASN A 66 -7.47 -10.15 12.08
N SER A 67 -7.35 -10.73 10.88
CA SER A 67 -8.32 -10.59 9.80
C SER A 67 -9.69 -11.13 10.23
N ASP A 68 -9.74 -12.39 10.66
CA ASP A 68 -11.01 -13.09 10.93
C ASP A 68 -11.73 -12.55 12.17
N GLN A 69 -11.00 -12.06 13.19
CA GLN A 69 -11.59 -11.64 14.46
C GLN A 69 -11.81 -10.14 14.63
N ASN A 70 -11.05 -9.32 13.88
CA ASN A 70 -11.05 -7.85 13.99
C ASN A 70 -11.29 -7.14 12.65
N ASP A 71 -11.53 -7.89 11.57
CA ASP A 71 -11.70 -7.37 10.22
C ASP A 71 -10.55 -6.43 9.79
N ASN A 72 -9.32 -6.76 10.20
CA ASN A 72 -8.20 -5.85 10.08
C ASN A 72 -7.66 -5.78 8.63
N SER A 73 -7.90 -4.67 7.93
CA SER A 73 -7.46 -4.47 6.53
C SER A 73 -5.94 -4.63 6.33
N LEU A 74 -5.14 -4.19 7.31
CA LEU A 74 -3.68 -4.34 7.26
C LEU A 74 -3.26 -5.81 7.31
N ALA A 75 -3.91 -6.62 8.15
CA ALA A 75 -3.66 -8.05 8.22
C ALA A 75 -4.09 -8.77 6.91
N LYS A 76 -5.19 -8.34 6.29
CA LYS A 76 -5.61 -8.84 4.97
C LYS A 76 -4.56 -8.51 3.89
N ASN A 77 -3.99 -7.31 3.89
CA ASN A 77 -2.87 -6.94 3.01
C ASN A 77 -1.65 -7.84 3.26
N TYR A 78 -1.24 -8.04 4.51
CA TYR A 78 -0.11 -8.93 4.80
C TYR A 78 -0.36 -10.37 4.35
N LEU A 79 -1.58 -10.89 4.49
CA LEU A 79 -1.95 -12.20 3.97
C LEU A 79 -1.87 -12.27 2.45
N PHE A 80 -2.32 -11.22 1.76
CA PHE A 80 -2.26 -11.09 0.31
C PHE A 80 -0.81 -11.05 -0.20
N ASP A 81 0.00 -10.12 0.32
CA ASP A 81 1.39 -9.92 -0.10
C ASP A 81 2.25 -11.17 0.14
N SER A 82 2.04 -11.82 1.28
CA SER A 82 2.85 -12.98 1.69
C SER A 82 2.57 -14.26 0.90
N VAL A 83 1.58 -14.28 -0.02
CA VAL A 83 1.35 -15.44 -0.91
C VAL A 83 2.58 -15.69 -1.77
N LYS A 84 3.18 -14.64 -2.35
CA LYS A 84 4.39 -14.76 -3.20
C LYS A 84 5.62 -15.19 -2.41
N ASP A 85 5.62 -14.97 -1.08
CA ASP A 85 6.74 -15.37 -0.21
C ASP A 85 6.82 -16.89 0.03
N MET A 86 5.74 -17.64 -0.24
CA MET A 86 5.76 -19.11 -0.21
C MET A 86 6.74 -19.67 -1.24
N ASP A 87 6.84 -19.06 -2.42
CA ASP A 87 7.83 -19.45 -3.44
C ASP A 87 9.23 -18.95 -3.08
N ARG A 88 9.34 -17.76 -2.47
CA ARG A 88 10.64 -17.26 -1.96
C ARG A 88 11.21 -18.16 -0.87
N TYR A 89 10.37 -18.77 -0.03
CA TYR A 89 10.80 -19.78 0.93
C TYR A 89 11.43 -21.00 0.23
N LYS A 90 10.82 -21.50 -0.84
CA LYS A 90 11.38 -22.62 -1.64
C LYS A 90 12.74 -22.23 -2.24
N ILE A 91 12.83 -21.05 -2.85
CA ILE A 91 14.09 -20.52 -3.43
C ILE A 91 15.17 -20.39 -2.35
N PHE A 92 14.82 -19.90 -1.16
CA PHE A 92 15.76 -19.80 -0.03
C PHE A 92 16.26 -21.18 0.42
N MET A 93 15.39 -22.18 0.48
CA MET A 93 15.77 -23.55 0.85
C MET A 93 16.68 -24.19 -0.21
N GLU A 94 16.47 -23.90 -1.49
CA GLU A 94 17.41 -24.29 -2.54
C GLU A 94 18.76 -23.59 -2.42
N ALA A 95 18.78 -22.28 -2.13
CA ALA A 95 20.02 -21.56 -1.89
C ALA A 95 20.82 -22.16 -0.73
N LYS A 96 20.16 -22.60 0.35
CA LYS A 96 20.82 -23.32 1.45
C LYS A 96 21.44 -24.65 1.02
N ARG A 97 20.81 -25.37 0.08
CA ARG A 97 21.38 -26.60 -0.50
C ARG A 97 22.61 -26.27 -1.34
N ASP A 98 22.53 -25.24 -2.18
CA ASP A 98 23.66 -24.79 -3.00
C ASP A 98 24.86 -24.35 -2.14
N ILE A 99 24.63 -23.65 -1.02
CA ILE A 99 25.69 -23.30 -0.05
C ILE A 99 26.37 -24.56 0.48
N LYS A 100 25.59 -25.58 0.85
CA LYS A 100 26.12 -26.86 1.36
C LYS A 100 26.94 -27.59 0.28
N ASP A 101 26.51 -27.51 -0.97
CA ASP A 101 27.17 -28.10 -2.12
C ASP A 101 28.32 -27.23 -2.66
N ILE A 102 28.64 -26.10 -1.99
CA ILE A 102 29.71 -25.15 -2.37
C ILE A 102 29.44 -24.49 -3.74
N LYS A 103 28.19 -24.49 -4.20
CA LYS A 103 27.70 -23.78 -5.39
C LYS A 103 27.39 -22.32 -5.03
N ILE A 104 28.42 -21.57 -4.65
CA ILE A 104 28.26 -20.27 -3.99
C ILE A 104 27.64 -19.22 -4.92
N ASP A 105 27.97 -19.23 -6.21
CA ASP A 105 27.42 -18.26 -7.16
C ASP A 105 25.94 -18.51 -7.45
N GLU A 106 25.52 -19.78 -7.55
CA GLU A 106 24.13 -20.21 -7.64
C GLU A 106 23.33 -19.75 -6.41
N ALA A 107 23.90 -19.98 -5.22
CA ALA A 107 23.29 -19.58 -3.96
C ALA A 107 23.09 -18.05 -3.90
N ILE A 108 24.10 -17.26 -4.27
CA ILE A 108 24.01 -15.79 -4.28
C ILE A 108 22.89 -15.33 -5.23
N ARG A 109 22.80 -15.88 -6.44
CA ARG A 109 21.72 -15.53 -7.39
C ARG A 109 20.34 -15.78 -6.79
N LYS A 110 20.12 -16.95 -6.18
CA LYS A 110 18.85 -17.29 -5.53
C LYS A 110 18.55 -16.38 -4.34
N LEU A 111 19.53 -16.10 -3.50
CA LEU A 111 19.38 -15.20 -2.35
C LEU A 111 19.09 -13.75 -2.78
N MET A 112 19.62 -13.31 -3.92
CA MET A 112 19.30 -11.99 -4.49
C MET A 112 17.84 -11.91 -4.96
N LEU A 113 17.27 -12.98 -5.50
CA LEU A 113 15.82 -13.05 -5.79
C LEU A 113 14.98 -12.99 -4.51
N CYS A 114 15.41 -13.68 -3.44
CA CYS A 114 14.71 -13.60 -2.16
C CYS A 114 14.66 -12.17 -1.59
N ARG A 115 15.64 -11.31 -1.93
CA ARG A 115 15.73 -9.91 -1.45
C ARG A 115 14.75 -8.94 -2.10
N GLU A 116 13.96 -9.39 -3.07
CA GLU A 116 12.86 -8.59 -3.63
C GLU A 116 11.69 -8.44 -2.65
N SER A 117 11.80 -9.04 -1.46
CA SER A 117 10.84 -8.97 -0.36
C SER A 117 11.58 -8.82 0.97
N ASP A 118 10.91 -8.27 1.97
CA ASP A 118 11.41 -8.19 3.36
C ASP A 118 11.24 -9.51 4.12
N TYR A 119 10.52 -10.48 3.54
CA TYR A 119 10.37 -11.83 4.07
C TYR A 119 11.73 -12.47 4.31
N ASN A 120 11.92 -13.05 5.51
CA ASN A 120 13.12 -13.81 5.86
C ASN A 120 14.43 -12.99 5.70
N SER A 121 14.34 -11.66 5.74
CA SER A 121 15.45 -10.76 5.46
C SER A 121 16.66 -11.00 6.37
N ILE A 122 16.46 -11.40 7.63
CA ILE A 122 17.57 -11.74 8.54
C ILE A 122 18.38 -12.91 7.97
N ASN A 123 17.73 -14.04 7.67
CA ASN A 123 18.45 -15.24 7.24
C ASN A 123 18.98 -15.11 5.81
N VAL A 124 18.27 -14.39 4.93
CA VAL A 124 18.75 -14.09 3.57
C VAL A 124 20.02 -13.25 3.61
N ASN A 125 20.06 -12.16 4.39
CA ASN A 125 21.26 -11.32 4.49
C ASN A 125 22.41 -12.04 5.23
N LEU A 126 22.12 -12.88 6.23
CA LEU A 126 23.13 -13.75 6.85
C LEU A 126 23.76 -14.72 5.84
N ALA A 127 22.94 -15.38 5.03
CA ALA A 127 23.41 -16.32 4.01
C ALA A 127 24.22 -15.61 2.93
N LEU A 128 23.79 -14.42 2.48
CA LEU A 128 24.57 -13.61 1.54
C LEU A 128 25.92 -13.20 2.14
N SER A 129 25.93 -12.74 3.39
CA SER A 129 27.16 -12.37 4.09
C SER A 129 28.14 -13.53 4.15
N ASP A 130 27.67 -14.73 4.50
CA ASP A 130 28.48 -15.96 4.53
C ASP A 130 28.97 -16.37 3.12
N CYS A 131 28.12 -16.27 2.09
CA CYS A 131 28.51 -16.57 0.71
C CYS A 131 29.63 -15.64 0.21
N TYR A 132 29.47 -14.33 0.38
CA TYR A 132 30.49 -13.36 -0.03
C TYR A 132 31.78 -13.51 0.78
N PHE A 133 31.67 -13.84 2.08
CA PHE A 133 32.84 -14.16 2.90
C PHE A 133 33.61 -15.36 2.32
N LYS A 134 32.92 -16.45 1.95
CA LYS A 134 33.54 -17.63 1.32
C LYS A 134 34.20 -17.33 -0.03
N LYS A 135 33.72 -16.32 -0.76
CA LYS A 135 34.35 -15.83 -2.00
C LYS A 135 35.56 -14.92 -1.76
N GLY A 136 35.85 -14.53 -0.52
CA GLY A 136 36.85 -13.53 -0.19
C GLY A 136 36.40 -12.08 -0.47
N ASP A 137 35.12 -11.86 -0.81
CA ASP A 137 34.55 -10.54 -1.00
C ASP A 137 34.05 -10.00 0.35
N TYR A 138 35.01 -9.55 1.16
CA TYR A 138 34.73 -9.09 2.51
C TYR A 138 33.93 -7.77 2.53
N SER A 139 34.04 -6.96 1.49
CA SER A 139 33.26 -5.72 1.35
C SER A 139 31.76 -6.03 1.25
N ASN A 140 31.34 -6.87 0.30
CA ASN A 140 29.93 -7.25 0.20
C ASN A 140 29.47 -8.05 1.42
N SER A 141 30.32 -8.96 1.92
CA SER A 141 30.01 -9.70 3.15
C SER A 141 29.68 -8.77 4.32
N SER A 142 30.49 -7.74 4.55
CA SER A 142 30.27 -6.74 5.60
C SER A 142 29.00 -5.91 5.37
N ALA A 143 28.70 -5.56 4.12
CA ALA A 143 27.52 -4.77 3.78
C ALA A 143 26.22 -5.52 4.09
N TYR A 144 26.14 -6.82 3.75
CA TYR A 144 24.98 -7.63 4.09
C TYR A 144 24.90 -7.93 5.59
N LEU A 145 26.03 -8.13 6.25
CA LEU A 145 26.07 -8.34 7.70
C LEU A 145 25.54 -7.14 8.48
N LYS A 146 25.89 -5.92 8.02
CA LYS A 146 25.42 -4.68 8.63
C LYS A 146 23.88 -4.59 8.60
N LYS A 147 23.25 -4.96 7.48
CA LYS A 147 21.78 -5.03 7.38
C LYS A 147 21.16 -5.97 8.42
N VAL A 148 21.80 -7.12 8.68
CA VAL A 148 21.33 -8.03 9.74
C VAL A 148 21.41 -7.36 11.10
N LEU A 149 22.54 -6.74 11.44
CA LEU A 149 22.74 -6.11 12.75
C LEU A 149 21.93 -4.82 12.94
N GLU A 150 21.50 -4.17 11.85
CA GLU A 150 20.53 -3.08 11.88
C GLU A 150 19.11 -3.57 12.23
N LEU A 151 18.75 -4.80 11.84
CA LEU A 151 17.46 -5.42 12.16
C LEU A 151 17.49 -6.14 13.53
N ASP A 152 18.50 -6.97 13.76
CA ASP A 152 18.71 -7.78 14.96
C ASP A 152 20.15 -7.58 15.46
N SER A 153 20.32 -6.54 16.28
CA SER A 153 21.61 -6.17 16.86
C SER A 153 22.22 -7.26 17.75
N ASN A 154 21.40 -8.22 18.20
CA ASN A 154 21.84 -9.30 19.06
C ASN A 154 22.03 -10.63 18.35
N ASN A 155 21.86 -10.66 17.02
CA ASN A 155 21.95 -11.89 16.23
C ASN A 155 23.29 -12.62 16.44
N VAL A 156 23.22 -13.82 17.00
CA VAL A 156 24.41 -14.62 17.36
C VAL A 156 25.22 -15.00 16.12
N SER A 157 24.54 -15.40 15.05
CA SER A 157 25.18 -15.76 13.77
C SER A 157 25.87 -14.55 13.16
N ALA A 158 25.24 -13.37 13.20
CA ALA A 158 25.86 -12.16 12.68
C ALA A 158 27.12 -11.78 13.45
N LYS A 159 27.09 -11.84 14.78
CA LYS A 159 28.27 -11.60 15.64
C LYS A 159 29.41 -12.58 15.35
N LYS A 160 29.09 -13.84 15.02
CA LYS A 160 30.10 -14.83 14.60
C LYS A 160 30.76 -14.44 13.27
N ILE A 161 29.98 -14.07 12.27
CA ILE A 161 30.53 -13.64 10.96
C ILE A 161 31.34 -12.35 11.12
N ALA A 162 30.90 -11.41 11.97
CA ALA A 162 31.65 -10.18 12.25
C ALA A 162 33.05 -10.47 12.82
N LYS A 163 33.17 -11.47 13.71
CA LYS A 163 34.46 -11.92 14.22
C LYS A 163 35.34 -12.47 13.11
N ASN A 164 34.79 -13.30 12.23
CA ASN A 164 35.53 -13.85 11.08
C ASN A 164 36.01 -12.74 10.13
N LEU A 165 35.16 -11.74 9.84
CA LEU A 165 35.54 -10.60 9.00
C LEU A 165 36.69 -9.77 9.61
N GLN A 166 36.70 -9.61 10.93
CA GLN A 166 37.81 -8.97 11.62
C GLN A 166 39.09 -9.81 11.56
N GLU A 167 38.99 -11.12 11.74
CA GLU A 167 40.15 -12.03 11.79
C GLU A 167 40.80 -12.24 10.43
N TYR A 168 40.00 -12.43 9.37
CA TYR A 168 40.48 -12.81 8.04
C TYR A 168 40.49 -11.67 7.02
N GLY A 169 39.69 -10.62 7.26
CA GLY A 169 39.56 -9.47 6.34
C GLY A 169 40.05 -8.15 6.92
N ASP A 170 40.46 -8.11 8.19
CA ASP A 170 40.75 -6.89 8.96
C ASP A 170 39.62 -5.84 8.89
N ILE A 171 38.37 -6.31 8.75
CA ILE A 171 37.19 -5.46 8.70
C ILE A 171 36.51 -5.46 10.07
N LYS A 172 36.55 -4.30 10.74
CA LYS A 172 35.77 -4.07 11.97
C LYS A 172 34.35 -3.62 11.63
N ILE A 173 33.36 -4.43 12.00
CA ILE A 173 31.95 -4.08 11.83
C ILE A 173 31.55 -3.06 12.90
N THR A 174 31.23 -1.84 12.47
CA THR A 174 30.63 -0.81 13.31
C THR A 174 29.18 -0.58 12.88
N THR A 175 28.25 -0.77 13.81
CA THR A 175 26.86 -0.37 13.61
C THR A 175 26.71 1.05 14.14
N ASN A 176 26.39 2.02 13.27
CA ASN A 176 26.06 3.35 13.75
C ASN A 176 24.78 3.26 14.58
N SER A 177 24.84 3.65 15.85
CA SER A 177 23.68 3.82 16.72
C SER A 177 22.69 4.88 16.21
N ALA A 178 23.07 5.66 15.19
CA ALA A 178 22.20 6.53 14.40
C ALA A 178 21.23 5.77 13.47
N GLY A 179 21.47 4.48 13.19
CA GLY A 179 20.61 3.60 12.39
C GLY A 179 19.31 3.18 13.07
N LYS A 180 19.11 3.55 14.36
CA LYS A 180 17.82 3.37 15.07
C LYS A 180 16.65 4.09 14.38
N GLY A 181 16.91 4.99 13.44
CA GLY A 181 15.89 5.64 12.61
C GLY A 181 15.41 4.80 11.41
N TYR A 182 16.16 3.78 10.96
CA TYR A 182 15.82 3.04 9.73
C TYR A 182 14.65 2.07 9.91
N ILE A 183 14.45 1.54 11.13
CA ILE A 183 13.26 0.76 11.49
C ILE A 183 11.96 1.59 11.39
N LYS A 184 12.02 2.93 11.35
CA LYS A 184 10.85 3.76 11.02
C LYS A 184 10.39 3.64 9.56
N TYR A 185 11.27 3.21 8.64
CA TYR A 185 11.04 3.29 7.19
C TYR A 185 11.09 1.94 6.47
N VAL A 186 11.52 0.86 7.13
CA VAL A 186 11.42 -0.52 6.59
C VAL A 186 9.97 -1.02 6.59
N ILE A 187 9.03 -0.21 7.07
CA ILE A 187 7.64 -0.41 6.69
C ILE A 187 7.44 0.27 5.35
N SER A 188 7.69 -0.49 4.29
CA SER A 188 7.10 -0.20 3.00
C SER A 188 5.57 -0.03 3.18
N GLY A 189 5.06 1.14 2.80
CA GLY A 189 3.64 1.41 2.58
C GLY A 189 2.77 1.77 3.78
N ALA A 190 2.60 0.91 4.80
CA ALA A 190 1.31 0.93 5.54
C ALA A 190 1.31 1.16 7.07
N LEU A 191 2.44 1.19 7.81
CA LEU A 191 2.40 1.27 9.30
C LEU A 191 2.54 2.68 9.90
N VAL A 192 3.02 3.68 9.17
CA VAL A 192 3.32 4.99 9.80
C VAL A 192 2.04 5.76 10.18
N VAL A 193 0.91 5.49 9.52
CA VAL A 193 -0.33 6.26 9.75
C VAL A 193 -1.04 5.88 11.07
N CYS A 194 -0.98 4.62 11.51
CA CYS A 194 -1.70 4.23 12.74
C CYS A 194 -1.08 4.77 14.04
N LEU A 195 0.24 5.02 14.09
CA LEU A 195 0.91 5.54 15.29
C LEU A 195 0.84 7.08 15.39
N CYS A 196 0.85 7.80 14.27
CA CYS A 196 0.79 9.26 14.27
C CYS A 196 -0.59 9.83 14.61
N VAL A 197 -1.68 9.11 14.32
CA VAL A 197 -3.04 9.58 14.66
C VAL A 197 -3.25 9.61 16.17
N VAL A 198 -2.75 8.64 16.95
CA VAL A 198 -2.95 8.63 18.42
C VAL A 198 -2.06 9.66 19.15
N ALA A 199 -0.86 9.94 18.64
CA ALA A 199 0.05 10.92 19.25
C ALA A 199 -0.35 12.38 18.93
N GLY A 200 -0.86 12.65 17.72
CA GLY A 200 -1.25 14.00 17.28
C GLY A 200 -2.45 14.61 18.02
N PHE A 201 -3.39 13.79 18.49
CA PHE A 201 -4.57 14.27 19.23
C PHE A 201 -4.29 14.68 20.69
N THR A 202 -3.21 14.19 21.31
CA THR A 202 -2.91 14.55 22.71
C THR A 202 -2.07 15.83 22.86
N VAL A 203 -1.32 16.22 21.83
CA VAL A 203 -0.45 17.42 21.90
C VAL A 203 -1.21 18.71 21.54
N LYS A 204 -2.21 18.66 20.65
CA LYS A 204 -3.02 19.84 20.28
C LYS A 204 -4.07 20.23 21.34
N ALA A 205 -4.49 19.29 22.19
CA ALA A 205 -5.48 19.55 23.25
C ALA A 205 -4.87 20.04 24.59
N VAL A 206 -3.54 20.08 24.72
CA VAL A 206 -2.86 20.49 25.97
C VAL A 206 -2.16 21.86 25.83
N LYS A 207 -2.13 22.45 24.63
CA LYS A 207 -1.44 23.73 24.36
C LYS A 207 -2.37 24.94 24.15
N SER A 208 -3.64 24.88 24.58
CA SER A 208 -4.56 26.03 24.53
C SER A 208 -4.96 26.60 25.91
N ASN A 209 -4.26 26.26 27.01
CA ASN A 209 -4.63 26.74 28.35
C ASN A 209 -3.45 27.28 29.19
N ILE A 210 -2.33 27.63 28.56
CA ILE A 210 -1.22 28.30 29.24
C ILE A 210 -0.70 29.39 28.29
N ASP A 211 -1.41 30.50 28.25
CA ASP A 211 -0.87 31.84 27.98
C ASP A 211 -1.99 32.87 28.21
N SER A 212 -2.39 32.98 29.47
CA SER A 212 -3.15 34.12 29.97
C SER A 212 -2.86 34.30 31.44
N LYS A 213 -1.81 35.09 31.74
CA LYS A 213 -1.77 36.05 32.87
C LYS A 213 -0.44 36.82 32.96
N LYS A 214 -0.58 38.14 32.80
CA LYS A 214 0.22 39.30 33.27
C LYS A 214 0.59 40.21 32.08
N ASN A 215 0.21 41.49 32.01
CA ASN A 215 -0.41 42.40 32.99
C ASN A 215 -0.97 43.66 32.28
N LYS A 216 -2.07 44.21 32.86
CA LYS A 216 -2.51 45.63 33.02
C LYS A 216 -2.63 46.54 31.78
N VAL A 217 -3.83 46.97 31.34
CA VAL A 217 -4.89 47.86 31.90
C VAL A 217 -4.57 49.36 31.76
N GLU A 218 -5.64 50.10 31.37
CA GLU A 218 -5.88 51.54 31.15
C GLU A 218 -5.87 52.01 29.68
N ASP A 219 -6.88 52.69 29.12
CA ASP A 219 -8.25 52.99 29.52
C ASP A 219 -8.99 53.69 28.35
N VAL A 220 -10.31 53.83 28.50
CA VAL A 220 -11.22 54.80 27.85
C VAL A 220 -12.01 54.42 26.57
N ASN A 221 -13.32 54.37 26.84
CA ASN A 221 -14.53 54.37 26.00
C ASN A 221 -14.56 55.35 24.81
N ILE A 222 -15.41 55.07 23.82
CA ILE A 222 -16.66 55.82 23.56
C ILE A 222 -17.52 55.03 22.54
N THR A 223 -18.71 54.66 22.99
CA THR A 223 -19.90 54.27 22.21
C THR A 223 -20.54 55.50 21.58
N VAL A 224 -20.96 55.44 20.31
CA VAL A 224 -22.23 56.05 19.86
C VAL A 224 -22.86 55.18 18.78
N GLU A 225 -24.17 55.03 18.93
CA GLU A 225 -25.16 54.20 18.26
C GLU A 225 -25.52 54.61 16.82
N ASN A 226 -26.00 53.58 16.09
CA ASN A 226 -27.18 53.51 15.21
C ASN A 226 -27.42 54.58 14.13
N THR A 227 -27.59 54.13 12.89
CA THR A 227 -28.93 54.07 12.26
C THR A 227 -28.94 53.19 11.00
N GLU A 228 -29.95 52.33 10.93
CA GLU A 228 -30.53 51.67 9.74
C GLU A 228 -30.97 52.76 8.73
N GLU A 229 -31.18 52.54 7.42
CA GLU A 229 -31.97 51.50 6.76
C GLU A 229 -31.82 51.69 5.22
N ASP A 230 -31.81 50.57 4.51
CA ASP A 230 -32.53 50.29 3.25
C ASP A 230 -32.33 51.05 1.91
N ASN A 231 -31.93 50.22 0.93
CA ASN A 231 -32.65 49.86 -0.30
C ASN A 231 -32.23 50.39 -1.69
N GLU A 232 -32.05 49.36 -2.53
CA GLU A 232 -32.39 49.20 -3.96
C GLU A 232 -31.54 49.84 -5.08
N ASN A 233 -30.89 48.91 -5.82
CA ASN A 233 -30.89 48.72 -7.27
C ASN A 233 -30.90 49.96 -8.21
N THR A 234 -30.02 49.96 -9.23
CA THR A 234 -30.32 49.49 -10.61
C THR A 234 -29.22 49.97 -11.59
N GLU A 235 -28.66 49.01 -12.34
CA GLU A 235 -28.17 49.03 -13.74
C GLU A 235 -27.23 50.10 -14.38
N ASN A 236 -26.26 49.50 -15.09
CA ASN A 236 -25.89 49.66 -16.52
C ASN A 236 -24.88 50.71 -17.06
N GLN A 237 -23.99 50.12 -17.89
CA GLN A 237 -23.37 50.59 -19.15
C GLN A 237 -22.22 51.61 -19.05
N ALA A 238 -21.01 51.21 -19.45
CA ALA A 238 -20.38 51.38 -20.79
C ALA A 238 -19.98 52.86 -21.04
N SER A 239 -18.82 53.25 -21.56
CA SER A 239 -17.89 52.64 -22.51
C SER A 239 -16.65 53.56 -22.69
N GLU A 240 -15.57 52.98 -23.21
CA GLU A 240 -14.50 53.49 -24.10
C GLU A 240 -13.96 54.94 -24.04
N GLU A 241 -12.62 55.07 -24.08
CA GLU A 241 -11.83 55.69 -25.19
C GLU A 241 -10.31 55.46 -24.97
N LYS A 242 -9.61 54.62 -25.76
CA LYS A 242 -8.84 54.87 -27.00
C LYS A 242 -7.72 55.95 -26.93
N LYS A 243 -6.45 55.53 -27.11
CA LYS A 243 -5.67 55.81 -28.35
C LYS A 243 -4.28 55.14 -28.39
N VAL A 244 -4.02 54.59 -29.58
CA VAL A 244 -2.84 53.85 -30.09
C VAL A 244 -1.91 54.80 -30.87
N LYS A 245 -0.59 54.54 -30.87
CA LYS A 245 0.36 54.63 -32.02
C LYS A 245 1.52 53.65 -31.77
N GLU A 246 1.61 52.51 -32.48
CA GLU A 246 2.40 52.22 -33.73
C GLU A 246 3.92 52.44 -33.57
N LYS A 247 4.89 51.63 -34.03
CA LYS A 247 5.14 50.43 -34.88
C LYS A 247 6.65 50.09 -34.63
N GLY A 248 7.26 48.92 -34.81
CA GLY A 248 6.90 47.62 -35.37
C GLY A 248 8.14 46.68 -35.39
N ASN A 249 7.88 45.43 -35.78
CA ASN A 249 8.75 44.33 -36.23
C ASN A 249 9.58 43.50 -35.23
N ASP A 250 8.91 42.48 -34.66
CA ASP A 250 9.07 41.05 -34.95
C ASP A 250 10.45 40.50 -35.38
N SER A 251 11.02 39.70 -34.48
CA SER A 251 11.62 38.42 -34.83
C SER A 251 11.04 37.33 -33.91
N VAL A 252 10.40 36.36 -34.56
CA VAL A 252 9.78 35.14 -34.04
C VAL A 252 10.71 34.35 -33.12
N ASP A 253 10.26 34.01 -31.92
CA ASP A 253 10.54 32.70 -31.33
C ASP A 253 9.28 32.13 -30.65
N LYS A 254 9.17 30.82 -30.78
CA LYS A 254 7.96 30.00 -30.73
C LYS A 254 7.39 29.89 -29.32
N GLY A 255 6.06 29.91 -29.28
CA GLY A 255 5.25 29.71 -28.09
C GLY A 255 5.58 28.41 -27.36
N GLU A 256 5.97 28.56 -26.10
CA GLU A 256 5.63 27.59 -25.07
C GLU A 256 4.18 27.87 -24.66
N ASN A 257 3.25 27.04 -25.11
CA ASN A 257 1.94 26.94 -24.48
C ASN A 257 2.15 26.38 -23.06
N LYS A 258 2.30 27.28 -22.08
CA LYS A 258 2.08 26.97 -20.67
C LYS A 258 0.62 26.55 -20.52
N VAL A 259 0.38 25.24 -20.45
CA VAL A 259 -0.84 24.71 -19.86
C VAL A 259 -0.74 25.04 -18.37
N GLU A 260 -1.29 26.17 -17.96
CA GLU A 260 -1.48 26.50 -16.55
C GLU A 260 -2.44 25.46 -15.96
N ASN A 261 -1.91 24.55 -15.14
CA ASN A 261 -2.72 23.69 -14.28
C ASN A 261 -3.49 24.59 -13.31
N LYS A 262 -4.75 24.90 -13.64
CA LYS A 262 -5.68 25.69 -12.82
C LYS A 262 -6.17 24.86 -11.62
N ILE A 263 -5.24 24.33 -10.83
CA ILE A 263 -5.53 23.46 -9.68
C ILE A 263 -5.25 24.22 -8.41
N ASN A 264 -6.24 24.26 -7.53
CA ASN A 264 -6.12 24.87 -6.23
C ASN A 264 -5.55 23.86 -5.22
N PHE A 265 -4.22 23.83 -5.08
CA PHE A 265 -3.55 22.91 -4.15
C PHE A 265 -3.91 23.14 -2.68
N SER A 266 -4.34 24.36 -2.31
CA SER A 266 -4.84 24.63 -0.95
C SER A 266 -6.15 23.90 -0.70
N GLU A 267 -7.06 23.92 -1.67
CA GLU A 267 -8.33 23.19 -1.61
C GLU A 267 -8.10 21.67 -1.60
N LEU A 268 -7.23 21.16 -2.47
CA LEU A 268 -6.84 19.73 -2.47
C LEU A 268 -6.30 19.31 -1.11
N SER A 269 -5.44 20.12 -0.48
CA SER A 269 -4.94 19.86 0.88
C SER A 269 -6.07 19.76 1.90
N ASN A 270 -7.08 20.63 1.83
CA ASN A 270 -8.24 20.56 2.72
C ASN A 270 -9.06 19.29 2.47
N LEU A 271 -9.33 18.94 1.22
CA LEU A 271 -10.05 17.71 0.85
C LEU A 271 -9.34 16.44 1.35
N ILE A 272 -8.00 16.42 1.29
CA ILE A 272 -7.17 15.34 1.84
C ILE A 272 -7.35 15.26 3.36
N ASN A 273 -7.31 16.39 4.07
CA ASN A 273 -7.49 16.43 5.52
C ASN A 273 -8.89 15.99 5.96
N GLU A 274 -9.91 16.34 5.17
CA GLU A 274 -11.30 15.93 5.36
C GLU A 274 -11.57 14.48 4.94
N LYS A 275 -10.62 13.83 4.25
CA LYS A 275 -10.76 12.50 3.66
C LYS A 275 -11.93 12.40 2.69
N ASN A 276 -12.13 13.45 1.89
CA ASN A 276 -13.15 13.45 0.86
C ASN A 276 -12.64 12.69 -0.38
N TYR A 277 -12.74 11.36 -0.35
CA TYR A 277 -12.10 10.48 -1.34
C TYR A 277 -12.51 10.79 -2.79
N ASP A 278 -13.80 11.01 -3.05
CA ASP A 278 -14.29 11.37 -4.39
C ASP A 278 -13.66 12.65 -4.92
N LYS A 279 -13.72 13.74 -4.15
CA LYS A 279 -13.18 15.02 -4.60
C LYS A 279 -11.65 14.99 -4.70
N VAL A 280 -10.97 14.25 -3.81
CA VAL A 280 -9.53 14.03 -3.93
C VAL A 280 -9.22 13.29 -5.24
N TYR A 281 -9.96 12.22 -5.57
CA TYR A 281 -9.82 11.52 -6.83
C TYR A 281 -9.99 12.48 -8.02
N ASP A 282 -11.08 13.26 -8.05
CA ASP A 282 -11.39 14.18 -9.14
C ASP A 282 -10.30 15.26 -9.34
N GLU A 283 -9.80 15.85 -8.25
CA GLU A 283 -8.71 16.84 -8.33
C GLU A 283 -7.39 16.22 -8.80
N LEU A 284 -7.07 14.99 -8.38
CA LEU A 284 -5.85 14.32 -8.82
C LEU A 284 -5.89 13.97 -10.32
N GLN A 285 -7.06 13.61 -10.87
CA GLN A 285 -7.20 13.34 -12.31
C GLN A 285 -6.94 14.57 -13.19
N LYS A 286 -7.12 15.77 -12.66
CA LYS A 286 -6.81 17.02 -13.38
C LYS A 286 -5.30 17.24 -13.54
N ILE A 287 -4.47 16.56 -12.74
CA ILE A 287 -3.00 16.70 -12.75
C ILE A 287 -2.40 15.77 -13.80
N THR A 288 -2.27 16.26 -15.04
CA THR A 288 -1.76 15.46 -16.16
C THR A 288 -0.23 15.33 -16.23
N GLN A 289 0.50 16.20 -15.52
CA GLN A 289 1.97 16.24 -15.53
C GLN A 289 2.55 16.27 -14.10
N PRO A 290 2.31 15.22 -13.29
CA PRO A 290 2.72 15.21 -11.88
C PRO A 290 4.23 15.33 -11.67
N ASP A 291 5.04 14.88 -12.63
CA ASP A 291 6.51 14.97 -12.55
C ASP A 291 7.05 16.41 -12.61
N LYS A 292 6.25 17.34 -13.15
CA LYS A 292 6.59 18.77 -13.19
C LYS A 292 6.26 19.52 -11.91
N LEU A 293 5.49 18.92 -11.00
CA LEU A 293 5.20 19.53 -9.71
C LEU A 293 6.49 19.64 -8.89
N THR A 294 6.61 20.74 -8.13
CA THR A 294 7.77 20.97 -7.25
C THR A 294 7.31 21.38 -5.86
N GLY A 295 8.21 21.27 -4.88
CA GLY A 295 7.98 21.76 -3.51
C GLY A 295 6.69 21.22 -2.85
N GLN A 296 5.85 22.14 -2.38
CA GLN A 296 4.63 21.82 -1.64
C GLN A 296 3.55 21.18 -2.51
N GLU A 297 3.40 21.59 -3.76
CA GLU A 297 2.40 21.05 -4.69
C GLU A 297 2.64 19.55 -4.93
N LYS A 298 3.91 19.20 -5.16
CA LYS A 298 4.34 17.80 -5.29
C LYS A 298 3.99 17.00 -4.04
N THR A 299 4.28 17.56 -2.86
CA THR A 299 3.95 16.94 -1.57
C THR A 299 2.44 16.71 -1.43
N ILE A 300 1.61 17.71 -1.72
CA ILE A 300 0.15 17.62 -1.62
C ILE A 300 -0.40 16.56 -2.59
N TYR A 301 0.08 16.54 -3.83
CA TYR A 301 -0.29 15.53 -4.82
C TYR A 301 -0.01 14.11 -4.31
N TYR A 302 1.20 13.84 -3.82
CA TYR A 302 1.54 12.50 -3.32
C TYR A 302 0.82 12.14 -2.03
N ASN A 303 0.51 13.11 -1.16
CA ASN A 303 -0.34 12.86 0.01
C ASN A 303 -1.76 12.44 -0.40
N GLY A 304 -2.33 13.08 -1.44
CA GLY A 304 -3.63 12.71 -1.98
C GLY A 304 -3.60 11.32 -2.61
N LYS A 305 -2.59 11.04 -3.44
CA LYS A 305 -2.39 9.71 -4.03
C LYS A 305 -2.26 8.63 -2.94
N GLN A 306 -1.43 8.87 -1.93
CA GLN A 306 -1.26 7.94 -0.81
C GLN A 306 -2.57 7.73 -0.04
N LEU A 307 -3.36 8.78 0.20
CA LEU A 307 -4.67 8.64 0.83
C LEU A 307 -5.60 7.69 0.04
N LEU A 308 -5.61 7.80 -1.29
CA LEU A 308 -6.41 6.93 -2.15
C LEU A 308 -5.88 5.49 -2.19
N GLU A 309 -4.56 5.31 -2.21
CA GLU A 309 -3.92 3.98 -2.16
C GLU A 309 -4.16 3.28 -0.81
N ASP A 310 -4.05 4.01 0.30
CA ASP A 310 -4.16 3.46 1.66
C ASP A 310 -5.62 3.21 2.08
N LYS A 311 -6.54 4.08 1.66
CA LYS A 311 -7.93 4.11 2.15
C LYS A 311 -8.99 4.33 1.09
N GLY A 312 -8.70 5.08 0.02
CA GLY A 312 -9.66 5.33 -1.06
C GLY A 312 -10.10 4.04 -1.75
N ALA A 313 -9.19 3.10 -2.02
CA ALA A 313 -9.54 1.82 -2.66
C ALA A 313 -10.56 1.00 -1.86
N GLU A 314 -10.47 1.02 -0.52
CA GLU A 314 -11.43 0.38 0.40
C GLU A 314 -12.78 1.10 0.34
N TYR A 315 -12.79 2.43 0.44
CA TYR A 315 -13.99 3.25 0.33
C TYR A 315 -14.75 3.03 -0.99
N PHE A 316 -14.03 3.07 -2.11
CA PHE A 316 -14.61 2.91 -3.44
C PHE A 316 -15.10 1.47 -3.68
N TYR A 317 -14.40 0.47 -3.15
CA TYR A 317 -14.89 -0.91 -3.20
C TYR A 317 -16.21 -1.08 -2.44
N GLU A 318 -16.28 -0.58 -1.19
CA GLU A 318 -17.49 -0.70 -0.36
C GLU A 318 -18.69 0.00 -1.01
N THR A 319 -18.48 1.24 -1.48
CA THR A 319 -19.52 2.04 -2.15
C THR A 319 -19.96 1.38 -3.47
N GLY A 320 -19.00 0.95 -4.29
CA GLY A 320 -19.29 0.23 -5.53
C GLY A 320 -20.04 -1.08 -5.29
N TYR A 321 -19.69 -1.83 -4.24
CA TYR A 321 -20.32 -3.10 -3.90
C TYR A 321 -21.77 -2.92 -3.46
N GLU A 322 -22.08 -1.88 -2.68
CA GLU A 322 -23.45 -1.53 -2.32
C GLU A 322 -24.28 -1.19 -3.57
N LEU A 323 -23.75 -0.33 -4.44
CA LEU A 323 -24.39 0.04 -5.70
C LEU A 323 -24.62 -1.17 -6.61
N TYR A 324 -23.62 -2.04 -6.72
CA TYR A 324 -23.69 -3.28 -7.52
C TYR A 324 -24.78 -4.21 -6.99
N SER A 325 -24.85 -4.40 -5.67
CA SER A 325 -25.88 -5.21 -5.00
C SER A 325 -27.30 -4.66 -5.25
N ASN A 326 -27.41 -3.33 -5.39
CA ASN A 326 -28.65 -2.64 -5.77
C ASN A 326 -28.90 -2.58 -7.29
N LYS A 327 -28.08 -3.27 -8.09
CA LYS A 327 -28.14 -3.31 -9.57
C LYS A 327 -27.90 -1.96 -10.25
N ALA A 328 -27.34 -0.99 -9.54
CA ALA A 328 -26.93 0.29 -10.09
C ALA A 328 -25.55 0.16 -10.78
N TYR A 329 -25.46 -0.67 -11.82
CA TYR A 329 -24.20 -1.14 -12.38
C TYR A 329 -23.32 -0.04 -12.98
N GLU A 330 -23.90 1.01 -13.56
CA GLU A 330 -23.12 2.14 -14.08
C GLU A 330 -22.42 2.92 -12.96
N GLN A 331 -23.16 3.22 -11.90
CA GLN A 331 -22.60 3.90 -10.72
C GLN A 331 -21.58 3.01 -10.01
N ALA A 332 -21.90 1.73 -9.85
CA ALA A 332 -20.98 0.75 -9.28
C ALA A 332 -19.66 0.66 -10.06
N ASN A 333 -19.74 0.60 -11.40
CA ASN A 333 -18.57 0.56 -12.26
C ASN A 333 -17.68 1.80 -12.08
N ASN A 334 -18.28 2.98 -11.96
CA ASN A 334 -17.53 4.22 -11.72
C ASN A 334 -16.74 4.13 -10.41
N GLU A 335 -17.35 3.63 -9.33
CA GLU A 335 -16.64 3.44 -8.06
C GLU A 335 -15.56 2.35 -8.15
N PHE A 336 -15.84 1.20 -8.76
CA PHE A 336 -14.83 0.16 -8.91
C PHE A 336 -13.63 0.60 -9.75
N VAL A 337 -13.84 1.41 -10.80
CA VAL A 337 -12.75 1.99 -11.60
C VAL A 337 -11.90 2.96 -10.77
N LYS A 338 -12.52 3.80 -9.92
CA LYS A 338 -11.78 4.66 -8.99
C LYS A 338 -10.91 3.82 -8.04
N GLY A 339 -11.50 2.78 -7.45
CA GLY A 339 -10.80 1.85 -6.57
C GLY A 339 -9.68 1.09 -7.27
N TYR A 340 -9.92 0.56 -8.47
CA TYR A 340 -8.94 -0.12 -9.32
C TYR A 340 -7.71 0.76 -9.59
N THR A 341 -7.92 2.06 -9.85
CA THR A 341 -6.85 3.00 -10.19
C THR A 341 -5.78 3.10 -9.09
N TYR A 342 -6.19 3.02 -7.82
CA TYR A 342 -5.28 3.17 -6.66
C TYR A 342 -5.14 1.89 -5.83
N GLY A 343 -5.83 0.81 -6.20
CA GLY A 343 -5.96 -0.40 -5.39
C GLY A 343 -4.86 -1.43 -5.57
N LYS A 344 -3.87 -1.24 -6.45
CA LYS A 344 -2.92 -2.29 -6.89
C LYS A 344 -2.22 -3.06 -5.76
N ASN A 345 -1.88 -2.38 -4.66
CA ASN A 345 -1.18 -2.97 -3.51
C ASN A 345 -2.14 -3.38 -2.38
N SER A 346 -3.45 -3.39 -2.64
CA SER A 346 -4.48 -3.77 -1.67
C SER A 346 -4.93 -5.20 -1.91
N TYR A 347 -5.27 -5.91 -0.83
CA TYR A 347 -5.98 -7.19 -0.88
C TYR A 347 -7.31 -7.09 -1.65
N LEU A 348 -7.87 -5.88 -1.78
CA LEU A 348 -9.08 -5.60 -2.54
C LEU A 348 -8.87 -5.57 -4.06
N TYR A 349 -7.63 -5.52 -4.55
CA TYR A 349 -7.36 -5.36 -5.98
C TYR A 349 -8.00 -6.46 -6.86
N PRO A 350 -7.92 -7.76 -6.52
CA PRO A 350 -8.60 -8.80 -7.30
C PRO A 350 -10.12 -8.61 -7.30
N HIS A 351 -10.70 -8.18 -6.17
CA HIS A 351 -12.14 -7.90 -6.06
C HIS A 351 -12.54 -6.71 -6.92
N LEU A 352 -11.78 -5.62 -6.90
CA LEU A 352 -12.00 -4.44 -7.74
C LEU A 352 -11.99 -4.79 -9.23
N ILE A 353 -11.03 -5.60 -9.68
CA ILE A 353 -10.96 -6.06 -11.07
C ILE A 353 -12.19 -6.93 -11.42
N PHE A 354 -12.50 -7.90 -10.56
CA PHE A 354 -13.64 -8.80 -10.77
C PHE A 354 -14.97 -8.02 -10.89
N TYR A 355 -15.25 -7.12 -9.95
CA TYR A 355 -16.49 -6.36 -9.97
C TYR A 355 -16.52 -5.28 -11.04
N THR A 356 -15.37 -4.74 -11.48
CA THR A 356 -15.30 -3.91 -12.69
C THR A 356 -15.73 -4.72 -13.91
N ALA A 357 -15.18 -5.92 -14.10
CA ALA A 357 -15.55 -6.82 -15.20
C ALA A 357 -17.05 -7.21 -15.16
N ALA A 358 -17.53 -7.60 -13.99
CA ALA A 358 -18.93 -7.99 -13.78
C ALA A 358 -19.90 -6.82 -14.02
N SER A 359 -19.51 -5.59 -13.68
CA SER A 359 -20.32 -4.39 -13.95
C SER A 359 -20.38 -4.09 -15.45
N TYR A 360 -19.25 -4.19 -16.17
CA TYR A 360 -19.26 -4.08 -17.63
C TYR A 360 -20.09 -5.16 -18.30
N GLU A 361 -20.02 -6.41 -17.82
CA GLU A 361 -20.86 -7.51 -18.31
C GLU A 361 -22.34 -7.19 -18.12
N ALA A 362 -22.74 -6.73 -16.93
CA ALA A 362 -24.13 -6.38 -16.61
C ALA A 362 -24.66 -5.21 -17.46
N LEU A 363 -23.77 -4.31 -17.89
CA LEU A 363 -24.07 -3.20 -18.80
C LEU A 363 -24.05 -3.61 -20.28
N GLY A 364 -23.72 -4.87 -20.59
CA GLY A 364 -23.61 -5.37 -21.96
C GLY A 364 -22.34 -4.93 -22.70
N ASN A 365 -21.37 -4.34 -22.00
CA ASN A 365 -20.08 -3.95 -22.58
C ASN A 365 -19.11 -5.15 -22.57
N VAL A 366 -19.36 -6.10 -23.47
CA VAL A 366 -18.68 -7.40 -23.51
C VAL A 366 -17.17 -7.28 -23.66
N ASN A 367 -16.68 -6.36 -24.50
CA ASN A 367 -15.24 -6.22 -24.76
C ASN A 367 -14.48 -5.72 -23.52
N GLU A 368 -15.01 -4.74 -22.80
CA GLU A 368 -14.39 -4.28 -21.55
C GLU A 368 -14.50 -5.35 -20.45
N ALA A 369 -15.64 -6.06 -20.36
CA ALA A 369 -15.78 -7.17 -19.42
C ALA A 369 -14.70 -8.25 -19.65
N ILE A 370 -14.51 -8.69 -20.90
CA ILE A 370 -13.47 -9.67 -21.27
C ILE A 370 -12.09 -9.14 -20.88
N LYS A 371 -11.75 -7.90 -21.23
CA LYS A 371 -10.46 -7.30 -20.89
C LYS A 371 -10.13 -7.36 -19.40
N TYR A 372 -11.07 -6.99 -18.52
CA TYR A 372 -10.84 -7.05 -17.07
C TYR A 372 -10.83 -8.48 -16.53
N TYR A 373 -11.67 -9.38 -17.06
CA TYR A 373 -11.62 -10.80 -16.71
C TYR A 373 -10.31 -11.48 -17.14
N GLU A 374 -9.78 -11.15 -18.32
CA GLU A 374 -8.48 -11.64 -18.79
C GLU A 374 -7.34 -11.10 -17.92
N GLN A 375 -7.40 -9.83 -17.52
CA GLN A 375 -6.45 -9.28 -16.56
C GLN A 375 -6.49 -10.09 -15.25
N TYR A 376 -7.69 -10.34 -14.71
CA TYR A 376 -7.83 -11.14 -13.50
C TYR A 376 -7.24 -12.53 -13.66
N TYR A 377 -7.62 -13.24 -14.73
CA TYR A 377 -7.17 -14.59 -15.03
C TYR A 377 -5.64 -14.70 -15.09
N ASN A 378 -4.98 -13.73 -15.72
CA ASN A 378 -3.53 -13.72 -15.88
C ASN A 378 -2.78 -13.36 -14.57
N GLU A 379 -3.32 -12.48 -13.75
CA GLU A 379 -2.65 -11.98 -12.54
C GLU A 379 -2.99 -12.75 -11.26
N PHE A 380 -4.16 -13.39 -11.18
CA PHE A 380 -4.73 -13.99 -9.96
C PHE A 380 -5.19 -15.44 -10.13
N SER A 381 -4.36 -16.27 -10.77
CA SER A 381 -4.65 -17.68 -11.10
C SER A 381 -4.92 -18.62 -9.89
N ASN A 382 -4.70 -18.17 -8.66
CA ASN A 382 -4.98 -18.92 -7.42
C ASN A 382 -5.93 -18.18 -6.47
N SER A 383 -6.77 -17.26 -6.98
CA SER A 383 -7.69 -16.45 -6.18
C SER A 383 -9.14 -16.98 -6.22
N ASP A 384 -9.97 -16.51 -5.29
CA ASP A 384 -11.31 -17.04 -5.02
C ASP A 384 -12.27 -17.02 -6.22
N TYR A 385 -12.08 -16.11 -7.18
CA TYR A 385 -12.94 -16.01 -8.36
C TYR A 385 -12.42 -16.74 -9.59
N ILE A 386 -11.26 -17.42 -9.54
CA ILE A 386 -10.61 -17.91 -10.76
C ILE A 386 -11.48 -18.89 -11.57
N GLU A 387 -12.22 -19.76 -10.90
CA GLU A 387 -13.14 -20.70 -11.56
C GLU A 387 -14.30 -19.95 -12.26
N GLU A 388 -14.87 -18.97 -11.59
CA GLU A 388 -15.94 -18.13 -12.14
C GLU A 388 -15.42 -17.27 -13.30
N VAL A 389 -14.26 -16.65 -13.15
CA VAL A 389 -13.63 -15.84 -14.20
C VAL A 389 -13.33 -16.68 -15.43
N THR A 390 -12.82 -17.90 -15.26
CA THR A 390 -12.58 -18.83 -16.38
C THR A 390 -13.88 -19.17 -17.09
N TYR A 391 -14.95 -19.43 -16.33
CA TYR A 391 -16.29 -19.63 -16.89
C TYR A 391 -16.79 -18.41 -17.65
N LYS A 392 -16.69 -17.21 -17.07
CA LYS A 392 -17.13 -15.94 -17.69
C LYS A 392 -16.38 -15.68 -18.99
N LEU A 393 -15.06 -15.91 -19.02
CA LEU A 393 -14.27 -15.81 -20.24
C LEU A 393 -14.73 -16.79 -21.32
N ALA A 394 -15.05 -18.04 -20.95
CA ALA A 394 -15.60 -19.02 -21.89
C ALA A 394 -16.93 -18.55 -22.50
N ILE A 395 -17.85 -18.04 -21.68
CA ILE A 395 -19.17 -17.60 -22.15
C ILE A 395 -19.09 -16.32 -22.99
N LEU A 396 -18.39 -15.30 -22.51
CA LEU A 396 -18.33 -13.99 -23.17
C LEU A 396 -17.58 -14.06 -24.50
N ASN A 397 -16.54 -14.90 -24.59
CA ASN A 397 -15.81 -15.08 -25.84
C ASN A 397 -16.63 -15.82 -26.92
N LYS A 398 -17.75 -16.47 -26.60
CA LYS A 398 -18.53 -17.23 -27.59
C LYS A 398 -18.90 -16.41 -28.82
N SER A 399 -19.23 -15.12 -28.65
CA SER A 399 -19.58 -14.22 -29.75
C SER A 399 -18.42 -13.35 -30.23
N VAL A 400 -17.26 -13.40 -29.56
CA VAL A 400 -16.09 -12.55 -29.86
C VAL A 400 -14.98 -13.37 -30.52
N ASN A 401 -14.62 -14.49 -29.90
CA ASN A 401 -13.59 -15.41 -30.36
C ASN A 401 -13.91 -16.83 -29.87
N ILE A 402 -14.51 -17.64 -30.75
CA ILE A 402 -14.96 -18.99 -30.43
C ILE A 402 -13.80 -19.93 -30.01
N ASP A 403 -12.59 -19.73 -30.55
CA ASP A 403 -11.43 -20.54 -30.20
C ASP A 403 -10.99 -20.27 -28.75
N LEU A 404 -10.97 -18.99 -28.33
CA LEU A 404 -10.73 -18.63 -26.94
C LEU A 404 -11.84 -19.13 -26.02
N ALA A 405 -13.09 -19.04 -26.47
CA ALA A 405 -14.24 -19.54 -25.72
C ALA A 405 -14.09 -21.05 -25.40
N LYS A 406 -13.75 -21.84 -26.42
CA LYS A 406 -13.49 -23.29 -26.29
C LYS A 406 -12.28 -23.56 -25.40
N LYS A 407 -11.17 -22.84 -25.59
CA LYS A 407 -9.98 -22.97 -24.77
C LYS A 407 -10.28 -22.79 -23.28
N TYR A 408 -10.98 -21.72 -22.89
CA TYR A 408 -11.33 -21.49 -21.48
C TYR A 408 -12.30 -22.54 -20.94
N ALA A 409 -13.23 -23.04 -21.77
CA ALA A 409 -14.13 -24.11 -21.39
C ALA A 409 -13.41 -25.45 -21.13
N GLU A 410 -12.49 -25.83 -22.01
CA GLU A 410 -11.63 -27.01 -21.83
C GLU A 410 -10.78 -26.86 -20.57
N GLU A 411 -10.16 -25.70 -20.37
CA GLU A 411 -9.35 -25.43 -19.19
C GLU A 411 -10.15 -25.53 -17.89
N LEU A 412 -11.36 -24.98 -17.85
CA LEU A 412 -12.25 -25.09 -16.70
C LEU A 412 -12.55 -26.56 -16.37
N ARG A 413 -12.76 -27.40 -17.39
CA ARG A 413 -13.03 -28.83 -17.24
C ARG A 413 -11.82 -29.61 -16.75
N GLU A 414 -10.64 -29.31 -17.28
CA GLU A 414 -9.41 -30.02 -16.95
C GLU A 414 -8.88 -29.64 -15.56
N LYS A 415 -8.84 -28.33 -15.26
CA LYS A 415 -8.27 -27.82 -14.01
C LYS A 415 -9.25 -27.88 -12.85
N TYR A 416 -10.55 -27.71 -13.12
CA TYR A 416 -11.58 -27.61 -12.09
C TYR A 416 -12.76 -28.56 -12.36
N PRO A 417 -12.52 -29.89 -12.45
CA PRO A 417 -13.55 -30.86 -12.83
C PRO A 417 -14.75 -30.89 -11.87
N SER A 418 -14.54 -30.54 -10.60
CA SER A 418 -15.58 -30.47 -9.56
C SER A 418 -16.23 -29.10 -9.41
N SER A 419 -15.84 -28.11 -10.21
CA SER A 419 -16.41 -26.76 -10.16
C SER A 419 -17.89 -26.79 -10.51
N MET A 420 -18.71 -26.00 -9.80
CA MET A 420 -20.11 -25.78 -10.19
C MET A 420 -20.26 -25.14 -11.58
N TYR A 421 -19.20 -24.48 -12.05
CA TYR A 421 -19.17 -23.85 -13.37
C TYR A 421 -18.86 -24.84 -14.50
N ASN A 422 -18.32 -26.03 -14.20
CA ASN A 422 -18.17 -27.11 -15.18
C ASN A 422 -19.52 -27.80 -15.42
N ASN A 423 -20.39 -27.15 -16.18
CA ASN A 423 -21.78 -27.56 -16.40
C ASN A 423 -22.08 -27.82 -17.89
N ASN A 424 -23.35 -28.08 -18.21
CA ASN A 424 -23.78 -28.38 -19.59
C ASN A 424 -23.52 -27.24 -20.58
N VAL A 425 -23.48 -25.97 -20.14
CA VAL A 425 -23.14 -24.85 -21.02
C VAL A 425 -21.70 -24.99 -21.52
N ILE A 426 -20.79 -25.37 -20.62
CA ILE A 426 -19.39 -25.63 -20.93
C ILE A 426 -19.25 -26.88 -21.80
N SER A 427 -19.97 -27.98 -21.50
CA SER A 427 -19.99 -29.17 -22.37
C SER A 427 -20.39 -28.81 -23.80
N ASN A 428 -21.51 -28.10 -23.95
CA ASN A 428 -22.03 -27.72 -25.26
C ASN A 428 -21.08 -26.78 -26.02
N LEU A 429 -20.30 -25.96 -25.32
CA LEU A 429 -19.32 -25.08 -25.96
C LEU A 429 -18.14 -25.88 -26.50
N ILE A 430 -17.65 -26.86 -25.74
CA ILE A 430 -16.58 -27.78 -26.17
C ILE A 430 -17.04 -28.62 -27.36
N ASP A 431 -18.25 -29.20 -27.26
CA ASP A 431 -18.79 -30.13 -28.26
C ASP A 431 -19.30 -29.42 -29.53
N SER A 432 -19.34 -28.08 -29.55
CA SER A 432 -19.79 -27.34 -30.71
C SER A 432 -18.85 -27.55 -31.90
N VAL A 433 -19.34 -28.19 -32.95
CA VAL A 433 -18.61 -28.34 -34.23
C VAL A 433 -18.55 -26.98 -34.93
N ASN A 434 -17.36 -26.60 -35.41
CA ASN A 434 -17.12 -25.34 -36.12
C ASN A 434 -18.05 -25.12 -37.31
#